data_AF-A0A519WYI4-F1
#
_entry.id   AF-A0A519WYI4-F1
#
_cell.length_a   1.000
_cell.length_b   1.000
_cell.length_c   1.000
_cell.angle_alpha   90.00
_cell.angle_beta   90.00
_cell.angle_gamma   90.00
#
_symmetry.space_group_name_H-M   'P 1'
#
loop_
_entity.id
_entity.type
_entity.pdbx_description
1 polymer ?
#
loop_
_entity_poly.entity_id
_entity_poly.type
_entity_poly.pdbx_seq_one_letter_code
_entity_poly.pdbx_strand_id
1 'polypeptide(L)'
;MELKDLTKAEEQIMQIVWQIEKGFVKDVMDFLPEPKPAYNTVSTIIRILEVKGFIAHETFGKAHKYFPVISKEDYKRHATEKLLGNYFENSVESMFSFFVKEEKLDLTDVDEILKMISKLKNKGK
;
A
#
# COMPACT_ATOMS: atom_id res chain seq x y z
N MET A 1 -10.88 -11.20 9.73
CA MET A 1 -10.41 -10.03 10.51
C MET A 1 -10.45 -8.85 9.55
N GLU A 2 -11.09 -7.74 9.91
CA GLU A 2 -11.19 -6.57 9.03
C GLU A 2 -9.84 -5.84 8.98
N LEU A 3 -9.31 -5.60 7.78
CA LEU A 3 -8.07 -4.86 7.56
C LEU A 3 -8.29 -3.40 7.96
N LYS A 4 -7.48 -2.90 8.90
CA LYS A 4 -7.57 -1.51 9.39
C LYS A 4 -6.87 -0.57 8.41
N ASP A 5 -7.32 0.67 8.37
CA ASP A 5 -6.63 1.68 7.56
C ASP A 5 -5.28 2.08 8.15
N LEU A 6 -4.34 2.34 7.25
CA LEU A 6 -3.08 2.96 7.58
C LEU A 6 -3.19 4.47 7.37
N THR A 7 -2.67 5.23 8.33
CA THR A 7 -2.35 6.64 8.16
C THR A 7 -1.19 6.79 7.17
N LYS A 8 -0.98 8.00 6.65
CA LYS A 8 0.15 8.28 5.74
C LYS A 8 1.50 7.85 6.30
N ALA A 9 1.74 8.09 7.59
CA ALA A 9 3.00 7.73 8.25
C ALA A 9 3.14 6.21 8.40
N GLU A 10 2.07 5.51 8.76
CA GLU A 10 2.05 4.04 8.85
C GLU A 10 2.25 3.38 7.47
N GLU A 11 1.59 3.92 6.44
CA GLU A 11 1.74 3.43 5.07
C GLU A 11 3.17 3.62 4.56
N GLN A 12 3.79 4.77 4.84
CA GLN A 12 5.20 5.02 4.48
C GLN A 12 6.14 3.98 5.11
N ILE A 13 5.92 3.64 6.39
CA ILE A 13 6.70 2.57 7.04
C ILE A 13 6.40 1.21 6.40
N MET A 14 5.13 0.89 6.10
CA MET A 14 4.79 -0.39 5.45
C MET A 14 5.40 -0.53 4.05
N GLN A 15 5.48 0.55 3.25
CA GLN A 15 6.16 0.51 1.96
C GLN A 15 7.62 0.07 2.10
N ILE A 16 8.31 0.57 3.12
CA ILE A 16 9.69 0.18 3.43
C ILE A 16 9.76 -1.25 3.96
N VAL A 17 8.85 -1.64 4.87
CA VAL A 17 8.81 -3.00 5.42
C VAL A 17 8.56 -4.05 4.33
N TRP A 18 7.68 -3.77 3.35
CA TRP A 18 7.49 -4.62 2.17
C TRP A 18 8.73 -4.68 1.27
N GLN A 19 9.50 -3.59 1.19
CA GLN A 19 10.72 -3.55 0.39
C GLN A 19 11.86 -4.36 1.03
N ILE A 20 12.05 -4.25 2.34
CA ILE A 20 13.14 -4.94 3.04
C ILE A 20 12.79 -6.37 3.45
N GLU A 21 11.49 -6.73 3.38
CA GLU A 21 10.85 -7.99 3.78
C GLU A 21 11.03 -8.40 5.25
N LYS A 22 12.21 -8.20 5.85
CA LYS A 22 12.49 -8.51 7.25
C LYS A 22 13.68 -7.70 7.76
N GLY A 23 13.46 -6.87 8.78
CA GLY A 23 14.50 -5.97 9.29
C GLY A 23 14.22 -5.41 10.68
N PHE A 24 15.21 -4.73 11.24
CA PHE A 24 15.12 -3.96 12.48
C PHE A 24 14.61 -2.55 12.21
N VAL A 25 14.27 -1.82 13.27
CA VAL A 25 13.87 -0.40 13.17
C VAL A 25 14.94 0.45 12.48
N LYS A 26 16.23 0.13 12.70
CA LYS A 26 17.34 0.80 12.03
C LYS A 26 17.32 0.61 10.51
N ASP A 27 17.06 -0.62 10.06
CA ASP A 27 16.96 -0.92 8.63
C ASP A 27 15.85 -0.10 7.99
N VAL A 28 14.70 0.05 8.66
CA VAL A 28 13.60 0.91 8.18
C VAL A 28 14.03 2.38 8.09
N MET A 29 14.79 2.88 9.06
CA MET A 29 15.27 4.27 9.04
C MET A 29 16.25 4.56 7.91
N ASP A 30 16.99 3.55 7.44
CA ASP A 30 17.96 3.74 6.36
C ASP A 30 17.29 4.07 5.02
N PHE A 31 16.06 3.59 4.82
CA PHE A 31 15.24 3.86 3.62
C PHE A 31 14.31 5.07 3.75
N LEU A 32 14.24 5.72 4.93
CA LEU A 32 13.41 6.92 5.09
C LEU A 32 14.05 8.14 4.41
N PRO A 33 13.26 8.98 3.70
CA PRO A 33 13.76 10.23 3.14
C PRO A 33 14.06 11.26 4.25
N GLU A 34 14.93 12.23 3.93
CA GLU A 34 15.20 13.36 4.82
C GLU A 34 14.09 14.42 4.76
N PRO A 35 13.75 15.09 5.89
CA PRO A 35 14.32 14.89 7.22
C PRO A 35 13.79 13.61 7.89
N LYS A 36 14.70 12.78 8.39
CA LYS A 36 14.33 11.52 9.05
C LYS A 36 13.59 11.78 10.37
N PRO A 37 12.45 11.12 10.62
CA PRO A 37 11.84 11.08 11.95
C PRO A 37 12.81 10.51 12.98
N ALA A 38 12.59 10.84 14.25
CA ALA A 38 13.36 10.26 15.33
C ALA A 38 13.09 8.75 15.46
N TYR A 39 14.09 7.99 15.93
CA TYR A 39 14.02 6.52 16.07
C TYR A 39 12.80 6.06 16.89
N ASN A 40 12.47 6.79 17.96
CA ASN A 40 11.30 6.51 18.79
C ASN A 40 9.99 6.64 18.02
N THR A 41 9.88 7.61 17.11
CA THR A 41 8.72 7.79 16.24
C THR A 41 8.54 6.57 15.33
N VAL A 42 9.61 6.14 14.66
CA VAL A 42 9.58 4.95 13.79
C VAL A 42 9.24 3.69 14.59
N SER A 43 9.88 3.51 15.76
CA SER A 43 9.60 2.40 16.66
C SER A 43 8.15 2.38 17.15
N THR A 44 7.56 3.56 17.41
CA THR A 44 6.16 3.69 17.84
C THR A 44 5.22 3.28 16.70
N ILE A 45 5.48 3.75 15.48
CA ILE A 45 4.67 3.40 14.29
C ILE A 45 4.74 1.90 14.02
N ILE A 46 5.93 1.31 14.07
CA ILE A 46 6.12 -0.15 13.93
C ILE A 46 5.30 -0.90 14.99
N ARG A 47 5.31 -0.46 16.25
CA ARG A 47 4.49 -1.09 17.29
C ARG A 47 2.99 -0.96 17.02
N ILE A 48 2.54 0.19 16.49
CA ILE A 48 1.13 0.38 16.10
C ILE A 48 0.77 -0.56 14.95
N LEU A 49 1.61 -0.68 13.93
CA LEU A 49 1.42 -1.61 12.80
C LEU A 49 1.32 -3.07 13.28
N GLU A 50 2.13 -3.43 14.27
CA GLU A 50 2.10 -4.76 14.89
C GLU A 50 0.78 -5.00 15.63
N VAL A 51 0.33 -4.04 16.46
CA VAL A 51 -0.96 -4.11 17.15
C VAL A 51 -2.14 -4.14 16.16
N LYS A 52 -2.00 -3.49 15.00
CA LYS A 52 -2.98 -3.55 13.91
C LYS A 52 -2.91 -4.87 13.11
N GLY A 53 -1.90 -5.71 13.32
CA GLY A 53 -1.73 -7.01 12.66
C GLY A 53 -1.10 -6.94 11.27
N PHE A 54 -0.47 -5.82 10.89
CA PHE A 54 0.18 -5.66 9.59
C PHE A 54 1.57 -6.27 9.55
N ILE A 55 2.25 -6.24 10.70
CA ILE A 55 3.60 -6.77 10.86
C ILE A 55 3.64 -7.67 12.10
N ALA A 56 4.62 -8.56 12.13
CA ALA A 56 4.98 -9.33 13.31
C ALA A 56 6.48 -9.17 13.56
N HIS A 57 6.95 -9.66 14.69
CA HIS A 57 8.37 -9.69 15.01
C HIS A 57 8.83 -11.08 15.40
N GLU A 58 10.12 -11.31 15.18
CA GLU A 58 10.89 -12.39 15.79
C GLU A 58 11.88 -11.79 16.77
N THR A 59 12.02 -12.42 17.93
CA THR A 59 13.02 -12.04 18.93
C THR A 59 14.40 -12.53 18.50
N PHE A 60 15.32 -11.59 18.29
CA PHE A 60 16.71 -11.84 17.95
C PHE A 60 17.61 -11.32 19.07
N GLY A 61 17.87 -12.16 20.07
CA GLY A 61 18.61 -11.78 21.27
C GLY A 61 17.86 -10.69 22.07
N LYS A 62 18.43 -9.48 22.12
CA LYS A 62 17.83 -8.30 22.79
C LYS A 62 17.05 -7.39 21.83
N ALA A 63 16.97 -7.74 20.54
CA ALA A 63 16.34 -6.93 19.50
C ALA A 63 15.14 -7.65 18.88
N HIS A 64 14.26 -6.87 18.22
CA HIS A 64 13.11 -7.38 17.48
C HIS A 64 13.34 -7.19 15.98
N LYS A 65 13.23 -8.27 15.22
CA LYS A 65 13.28 -8.24 13.76
C LYS A 65 11.86 -8.33 13.23
N TYR A 66 11.39 -7.25 12.60
CA TYR A 66 10.02 -7.10 12.10
C TYR A 66 9.91 -7.59 10.66
N PHE A 67 8.74 -8.11 10.30
CA PHE A 67 8.40 -8.57 8.95
C PHE A 67 6.90 -8.36 8.67
N PRO A 68 6.49 -8.16 7.41
CA PRO A 68 5.09 -7.99 7.06
C PRO A 68 4.33 -9.32 7.17
N VAL A 69 3.13 -9.26 7.71
CA VAL A 69 2.16 -10.38 7.76
C VAL A 69 1.09 -10.22 6.67
N ILE A 70 0.83 -8.97 6.28
CA ILE A 70 -0.07 -8.64 5.17
C ILE A 70 0.78 -8.32 3.94
N SER A 71 0.42 -8.90 2.80
CA SER A 71 1.12 -8.61 1.54
C SER A 71 0.78 -7.22 1.02
N LYS A 72 1.68 -6.64 0.23
CA LYS A 72 1.43 -5.37 -0.46
C LYS A 72 0.21 -5.45 -1.39
N GLU A 73 -0.01 -6.61 -2.01
CA GLU A 73 -1.14 -6.84 -2.91
C GLU A 73 -2.48 -6.88 -2.16
N ASP A 74 -2.54 -7.56 -1.02
CA ASP A 74 -3.75 -7.63 -0.19
C ASP A 74 -4.14 -6.24 0.34
N TYR A 75 -3.16 -5.47 0.82
CA TYR A 75 -3.43 -4.10 1.26
C TYR A 75 -3.83 -3.20 0.09
N LYS A 76 -3.19 -3.34 -1.08
CA LYS A 76 -3.58 -2.59 -2.29
C LYS A 76 -5.03 -2.87 -2.68
N ARG A 77 -5.47 -4.13 -2.61
CA ARG A 77 -6.86 -4.52 -2.88
C ARG A 77 -7.81 -3.84 -1.90
N HIS A 78 -7.56 -3.97 -0.60
CA HIS A 78 -8.34 -3.33 0.46
C HIS A 78 -8.46 -1.81 0.26
N ALA A 79 -7.33 -1.14 0.03
CA ALA A 79 -7.29 0.30 -0.18
C ALA A 79 -8.07 0.72 -1.45
N THR A 80 -8.01 -0.07 -2.51
CA THR A 80 -8.71 0.19 -3.78
C THR A 80 -10.21 0.00 -3.64
N GLU A 81 -10.66 -1.08 -3.01
CA GLU A 81 -12.07 -1.35 -2.73
C GLU A 81 -12.68 -0.23 -1.89
N LYS A 82 -11.95 0.24 -0.87
CA LYS A 82 -12.37 1.36 -0.04
C LYS A 82 -12.44 2.68 -0.81
N LEU A 83 -11.45 2.96 -1.67
CA LEU A 83 -11.46 4.14 -2.53
C LEU A 83 -12.69 4.14 -3.45
N LEU A 84 -12.98 3.00 -4.09
CA LEU A 84 -14.14 2.83 -4.95
C LEU A 84 -15.46 3.02 -4.18
N GLY A 85 -15.59 2.41 -3.00
CA GLY A 85 -16.78 2.52 -2.18
C GLY A 85 -17.04 3.94 -1.65
N ASN A 86 -15.99 4.64 -1.21
CA ASN A 86 -16.13 5.94 -0.56
C ASN A 86 -16.30 7.12 -1.52
N TYR A 87 -15.70 7.05 -2.71
CA TYR A 87 -15.61 8.20 -3.61
C TYR A 87 -16.20 7.97 -5.00
N PHE A 88 -16.41 6.71 -5.39
CA PHE A 88 -16.83 6.35 -6.75
C PHE A 88 -18.08 5.45 -6.77
N GLU A 89 -18.84 5.37 -5.68
CA GLU A 89 -20.09 4.60 -5.59
C GLU A 89 -19.92 3.13 -6.03
N ASN A 90 -18.76 2.53 -5.76
CA ASN A 90 -18.36 1.20 -6.24
C ASN A 90 -18.30 1.04 -7.77
N SER A 91 -18.24 2.15 -8.53
CA SER A 91 -18.20 2.17 -9.99
C SER A 91 -16.80 2.47 -10.51
N VAL A 92 -16.21 1.48 -11.17
CA VAL A 92 -14.95 1.64 -11.93
C VAL A 92 -15.13 2.63 -13.08
N GLU A 93 -16.32 2.69 -13.68
CA GLU A 93 -16.66 3.65 -14.74
C GLU A 93 -16.61 5.10 -14.22
N SER A 94 -17.11 5.34 -13.01
CA SER A 94 -17.04 6.65 -12.36
C SER A 94 -15.59 7.08 -12.14
N MET A 95 -14.75 6.17 -11.63
CA MET A 95 -13.31 6.41 -11.45
C MET A 95 -12.59 6.68 -12.78
N PHE A 96 -12.92 5.94 -13.84
CA PHE A 96 -12.33 6.16 -15.16
C PHE A 96 -12.77 7.50 -15.77
N SER A 97 -14.05 7.83 -15.67
CA SER A 97 -14.61 9.11 -16.14
C SER A 97 -13.94 10.30 -15.45
N PHE A 98 -13.59 10.17 -14.17
CA PHE A 98 -12.83 11.19 -13.44
C PHE A 98 -11.43 11.40 -14.04
N PHE A 99 -10.69 10.33 -14.36
CA PHE A 99 -9.36 10.46 -14.96
C PHE A 99 -9.37 11.09 -16.35
N VAL A 100 -10.38 10.78 -17.17
CA VAL A 100 -10.57 11.40 -18.49
C VAL A 100 -10.86 12.90 -18.35
N LYS A 101 -11.71 13.29 -17.39
CA LYS A 101 -12.07 14.71 -17.16
C LYS A 101 -10.92 15.55 -16.61
N GLU A 102 -10.08 14.97 -15.76
CA GLU A 102 -8.95 15.67 -15.13
C GLU A 102 -7.68 15.73 -16.02
N GLU A 103 -7.78 15.31 -17.29
CA GLU A 103 -6.64 15.23 -18.24
C GLU A 103 -5.43 14.46 -17.69
N LYS A 104 -5.66 13.53 -16.75
CA LYS A 104 -4.60 12.71 -16.13
C LYS A 104 -4.22 11.48 -16.96
N LEU A 105 -4.86 11.29 -18.11
CA LEU A 105 -4.57 10.23 -19.07
C LEU A 105 -4.13 10.89 -20.38
N ASP A 106 -2.96 10.50 -20.87
CA ASP A 106 -2.57 10.83 -22.23
C ASP A 106 -3.18 9.83 -23.24
N LEU A 107 -3.08 10.14 -24.53
CA LEU A 107 -3.63 9.27 -25.58
C LEU A 107 -2.99 7.87 -25.58
N THR A 108 -1.75 7.75 -25.11
CA THR A 108 -1.03 6.48 -25.00
C THR A 108 -1.60 5.63 -23.88
N ASP A 109 -1.86 6.23 -22.72
CA ASP A 109 -2.51 5.56 -21.58
C ASP A 109 -3.89 5.03 -21.98
N VAL A 110 -4.66 5.83 -22.73
CA VAL A 110 -5.98 5.43 -23.23
C VAL A 110 -5.87 4.23 -24.16
N ASP A 111 -4.93 4.24 -25.11
CA ASP A 111 -4.72 3.13 -26.05
C ASP A 111 -4.27 1.84 -25.34
N GLU A 112 -3.42 1.94 -24.32
CA GLU A 112 -3.00 0.79 -23.51
C GLU A 112 -4.16 0.19 -22.72
N ILE A 113 -4.99 1.05 -22.10
CA ILE A 113 -6.18 0.62 -21.37
C ILE A 113 -7.19 -0.04 -22.32
N LEU A 114 -7.42 0.53 -23.51
CA LEU A 114 -8.29 -0.07 -24.53
C LEU A 114 -7.78 -1.46 -24.95
N LYS A 115 -6.47 -1.63 -25.16
CA LYS A 115 -5.86 -2.95 -25.45
C LYS A 115 -6.08 -3.94 -24.31
N MET A 116 -5.96 -3.51 -23.05
CA MET A 116 -6.24 -4.36 -21.89
C MET A 116 -7.71 -4.80 -21.86
N ILE A 117 -8.65 -3.88 -22.10
CA ILE A 117 -10.10 -4.15 -22.15
C ILE A 117 -10.43 -5.13 -23.29
N SER A 118 -9.86 -4.93 -24.48
CA SER A 118 -10.05 -5.86 -25.61
C SER A 118 -9.56 -7.27 -25.29
N LYS A 119 -8.44 -7.40 -24.58
CA LYS A 119 -7.92 -8.71 -24.12
C LYS A 119 -8.86 -9.37 -23.11
N LEU A 120 -9.47 -8.61 -22.19
CA LEU A 120 -10.46 -9.13 -21.24
C LEU A 120 -11.72 -9.63 -21.96
N LYS A 121 -12.25 -8.86 -22.92
CA LYS A 121 -13.43 -9.25 -23.72
C LYS A 121 -13.23 -10.55 -24.51
N ASN A 122 -12.01 -10.81 -24.96
CA ASN A 122 -11.65 -12.02 -25.70
C ASN A 122 -11.39 -13.25 -24.80
N LYS A 123 -11.05 -13.06 -23.52
CA LYS A 123 -10.93 -14.16 -22.54
C LYS A 123 -12.27 -14.64 -21.98
N GLY A 124 -13.33 -13.84 -22.11
CA GLY A 124 -14.69 -14.20 -21.70
C GLY A 124 -15.54 -14.83 -22.80
N LYS A 125 -14.92 -15.28 -23.91
CA LYS A 125 -15.58 -15.95 -25.04
C LYS A 125 -15.17 -17.42 -25.12
#